data_AF-A0A271JFG8-F1
#
_entry.id   AF-A0A271JFG8-F1
#
_cell.length_a   1.000
_cell.length_b   1.000
_cell.length_c   1.000
_cell.angle_alpha   90.00
_cell.angle_beta   90.00
_cell.angle_gamma   90.00
#
_symmetry.space_group_name_H-M   'P 1'
#
loop_
_entity.id
_entity.type
_entity.pdbx_description
1 polymer ?
#
loop_
_entity_poly.entity_id
_entity_poly.type
_entity_poly.pdbx_seq_one_letter_code
_entity_poly.pdbx_strand_id
1 'polypeptide(L)'
;MTCRLLLGSALLTLAATACAAQGWESAIVSTGPDGRLQYATDAEGNRVPDFSRAGYRGGGVDLPVVPTVRTLAPVEGDDTASIQAALDAVMALPVGPDGRRGALELTAGTFEIAGTLVIRASGVVLRGAGDGDDPTASTVLRRSGANPEPVVYVGQREHGSGDALIRRAQGHASAFIEDDVVPVGAWSFRVDHPEGLRPGAPVVVYHPATAGWLEAVDHGATASEPGWAVGQHPIAFARTVTDVTGSMVTLDAPTFYRLDRSLSPSYVYWRDDRFLIREVGVEDLRIEIETASDTDETQAENAVVLALVEDGWVQRVTARHFWRAGVRVENSRYVTVRDSRALAPHSVVDGGRRYNFMVEKSQLVLFQGNVASHGRHAYVGNGETLDSGIVFLDNVSEDAFTSSEAHRQWSMGFLYDHHTEVGSVGRETHDRRIHLGNRGDYGTQHGWACANCVVWNAQMNGALVIVEKPPTAQNYAIGVQGAVSNRGPFLTTAPHVEGTNRADLSPRSLYLRQLADRLRPVER
;
A
#
# COMPACT_ATOMS: atom_id res chain seq x y z
N MET A 1 34.31 64.80 46.98
CA MET A 1 34.57 63.37 47.25
C MET A 1 33.24 62.63 47.18
N THR A 2 32.96 61.96 46.08
CA THR A 2 31.82 61.02 45.98
C THR A 2 32.12 60.04 44.86
N CYS A 3 32.60 58.87 45.28
CA CYS A 3 32.92 57.70 44.44
C CYS A 3 31.60 56.98 44.09
N ARG A 4 31.30 56.77 42.81
CA ARG A 4 30.19 55.91 42.37
C ARG A 4 30.77 54.60 41.84
N LEU A 5 30.48 53.50 42.54
CA LEU A 5 30.75 52.14 42.10
C LEU A 5 29.77 51.75 40.97
N LEU A 6 30.32 51.19 39.89
CA LEU A 6 29.59 50.45 38.86
C LEU A 6 29.61 48.97 39.24
N LEU A 7 28.44 48.38 39.49
CA LEU A 7 28.26 46.93 39.58
C LEU A 7 27.95 46.38 38.17
N GLY A 8 28.84 45.55 37.64
CA GLY A 8 28.61 44.75 36.44
C GLY A 8 27.88 43.46 36.78
N SER A 9 26.78 43.18 36.09
CA SER A 9 26.05 41.92 36.17
C SER A 9 26.53 41.00 35.03
N ALA A 10 27.21 39.92 35.37
CA ALA A 10 27.53 38.85 34.42
C ALA A 10 26.36 37.87 34.36
N LEU A 11 25.68 37.78 33.20
CA LEU A 11 24.75 36.69 32.92
C LEU A 11 25.55 35.45 32.47
N LEU A 12 25.55 34.40 33.29
CA LEU A 12 25.89 33.04 32.84
C LEU A 12 24.69 32.47 32.08
N THR A 13 24.80 32.34 30.76
CA THR A 13 23.92 31.48 29.97
C THR A 13 24.33 30.03 30.16
N LEU A 14 23.56 29.26 30.93
CA LEU A 14 23.62 27.79 30.89
C LEU A 14 23.05 27.33 29.54
N ALA A 15 23.92 26.90 28.64
CA ALA A 15 23.51 26.11 27.48
C ALA A 15 23.13 24.71 27.97
N ALA A 16 21.82 24.44 28.10
CA ALA A 16 21.33 23.09 28.27
C ALA A 16 21.50 22.33 26.95
N THR A 17 22.60 21.58 26.81
CA THR A 17 22.69 20.52 25.81
C THR A 17 21.65 19.46 26.16
N ALA A 18 20.51 19.49 25.49
CA ALA A 18 19.60 18.35 25.49
C ALA A 18 20.33 17.17 24.84
N CYS A 19 20.89 16.27 25.65
CA CYS A 19 21.16 14.91 25.21
C CYS A 19 19.80 14.31 24.84
N ALA A 20 19.44 14.34 23.55
CA ALA A 20 18.47 13.39 23.06
C ALA A 20 19.02 12.00 23.38
N ALA A 21 18.28 11.20 24.16
CA ALA A 21 18.63 9.80 24.33
C ALA A 21 18.71 9.19 22.94
N GLN A 22 19.90 8.73 22.55
CA GLN A 22 20.10 8.11 21.26
C GLN A 22 19.36 6.77 21.29
N GLY A 23 18.24 6.70 20.56
CA GLY A 23 17.49 5.46 20.39
C GLY A 23 18.38 4.32 19.86
N TRP A 24 17.93 3.07 20.01
CA TRP A 24 18.66 1.93 19.45
C TRP A 24 18.36 1.79 17.96
N GLU A 25 19.33 1.34 17.18
CA GLU A 25 19.16 1.04 15.76
C GLU A 25 19.19 -0.47 15.53
N SER A 26 18.53 -0.94 14.46
CA SER A 26 18.56 -2.36 14.10
C SER A 26 19.95 -2.78 13.63
N ALA A 27 20.34 -4.00 13.99
CA ALA A 27 21.58 -4.61 13.54
C ALA A 27 21.64 -4.83 12.02
N ILE A 28 20.48 -4.93 11.35
CA ILE A 28 20.39 -5.17 9.90
C ILE A 28 19.94 -3.93 9.11
N VAL A 29 19.43 -2.91 9.79
CA VAL A 29 19.11 -1.59 9.22
C VAL A 29 19.52 -0.50 10.23
N SER A 30 20.63 0.17 9.96
CA SER A 30 21.22 1.19 10.84
C SER A 30 21.63 2.42 10.04
N THR A 31 22.00 3.51 10.72
CA THR A 31 22.55 4.69 10.07
C THR A 31 24.05 4.50 9.83
N GLY A 32 24.48 4.59 8.57
CA GLY A 32 25.87 4.57 8.18
C GLY A 32 26.62 5.88 8.47
N PRO A 33 27.95 5.91 8.28
CA PRO A 33 28.78 7.09 8.53
C PRO A 33 28.40 8.32 7.68
N ASP A 34 27.77 8.12 6.53
CA ASP A 34 27.24 9.17 5.63
C ASP A 34 25.87 9.69 6.05
N GLY A 35 25.34 9.21 7.18
CA GLY A 35 24.03 9.58 7.68
C GLY A 35 22.87 9.01 6.86
N ARG A 36 23.08 8.05 5.94
CA ARG A 36 22.04 7.28 5.23
C ARG A 36 21.83 5.92 5.90
N LEU A 37 20.76 5.20 5.57
CA LEU A 37 20.58 3.83 6.02
C LEU A 37 21.58 2.91 5.31
N GLN A 38 22.26 2.10 6.12
CA GLN A 38 23.02 0.93 5.69
C GLN A 38 22.22 -0.33 5.97
N TYR A 39 22.37 -1.32 5.10
CA TYR A 39 21.63 -2.57 5.14
C TYR A 39 22.61 -3.74 5.24
N ALA A 40 22.42 -4.60 6.23
CA ALA A 40 23.10 -5.88 6.23
C ALA A 40 22.51 -6.76 5.12
N THR A 41 23.36 -7.51 4.44
CA THR A 41 22.96 -8.56 3.51
C THR A 41 23.08 -9.92 4.19
N ASP A 42 22.16 -10.83 3.90
CA ASP A 42 22.31 -12.24 4.27
C ASP A 42 23.36 -12.94 3.39
N ALA A 43 23.58 -14.24 3.63
CA ALA A 43 24.55 -15.06 2.87
C ALA A 43 24.20 -15.20 1.38
N GLU A 44 22.96 -14.91 1.00
CA GLU A 44 22.45 -14.99 -0.36
C GLU A 44 22.41 -13.60 -1.05
N GLY A 45 22.87 -12.56 -0.35
CA GLY A 45 22.91 -11.18 -0.83
C GLY A 45 21.60 -10.42 -0.69
N ASN A 46 20.57 -10.99 -0.06
CA ASN A 46 19.29 -10.33 0.16
C ASN A 46 19.38 -9.34 1.32
N ARG A 47 18.52 -8.31 1.28
CA ARG A 47 18.39 -7.31 2.35
C ARG A 47 16.94 -6.91 2.56
N VAL A 48 16.67 -6.19 3.64
CA VAL A 48 15.39 -5.50 3.82
C VAL A 48 15.12 -4.59 2.61
N PRO A 49 13.96 -4.73 1.93
CA PRO A 49 13.66 -3.95 0.73
C PRO A 49 13.60 -2.44 0.97
N ASP A 50 13.78 -1.67 -0.09
CA ASP A 50 13.51 -0.23 -0.10
C ASP A 50 12.04 0.03 -0.46
N PHE A 51 11.30 0.69 0.45
CA PHE A 51 9.88 1.00 0.31
C PHE A 51 9.62 2.46 -0.08
N SER A 52 10.65 3.30 -0.23
CA SER A 52 10.53 4.74 -0.49
C SER A 52 9.81 5.12 -1.78
N ARG A 53 9.57 4.15 -2.66
CA ARG A 53 8.87 4.30 -3.94
C ARG A 53 7.35 4.12 -3.84
N ALA A 54 6.81 3.76 -2.68
CA ALA A 54 5.37 3.66 -2.49
C ALA A 54 4.71 5.04 -2.41
N GLY A 55 3.56 5.19 -3.08
CA GLY A 55 2.72 6.38 -3.06
C GLY A 55 2.67 7.14 -4.38
N TYR A 56 1.82 8.18 -4.42
CA TYR A 56 1.61 9.08 -5.55
C TYR A 56 2.94 9.53 -6.20
N ARG A 57 3.05 9.37 -7.52
CA ARG A 57 4.25 9.66 -8.33
C ARG A 57 5.54 8.99 -7.83
N GLY A 58 5.42 7.83 -7.21
CA GLY A 58 6.54 7.09 -6.65
C GLY A 58 6.97 7.55 -5.26
N GLY A 59 6.06 8.15 -4.49
CA GLY A 59 6.29 8.63 -3.13
C GLY A 59 7.15 9.89 -3.06
N GLY A 60 7.14 10.59 -1.92
CA GLY A 60 7.97 11.79 -1.72
C GLY A 60 7.54 13.04 -2.47
N VAL A 61 6.37 12.99 -3.11
CA VAL A 61 5.74 14.12 -3.79
C VAL A 61 4.47 14.46 -3.04
N ASP A 62 4.27 15.74 -2.73
CA ASP A 62 3.04 16.20 -2.11
C ASP A 62 1.85 15.96 -3.04
N LEU A 63 0.70 15.57 -2.45
CA LEU A 63 -0.53 15.48 -3.22
C LEU A 63 -0.90 16.87 -3.77
N PRO A 64 -1.32 16.95 -5.04
CA PRO A 64 -1.60 18.22 -5.68
C PRO A 64 -2.84 18.90 -5.11
N VAL A 65 -2.81 20.23 -5.00
CA VAL A 65 -4.03 21.04 -4.88
C VAL A 65 -4.58 21.28 -6.29
N VAL A 66 -5.65 20.57 -6.65
CA VAL A 66 -6.25 20.66 -7.99
C VAL A 66 -7.29 21.80 -8.03
N PRO A 67 -7.22 22.75 -8.97
CA PRO A 67 -8.20 23.84 -9.05
C PRO A 67 -9.63 23.33 -9.26
N THR A 68 -10.57 23.92 -8.53
CA THR A 68 -12.01 23.70 -8.75
C THR A 68 -12.42 24.36 -10.05
N VAL A 69 -12.99 23.57 -10.96
CA VAL A 69 -13.49 24.05 -12.27
C VAL A 69 -15.01 24.02 -12.33
N ARG A 70 -15.65 23.29 -11.42
CA ARG A 70 -17.09 23.22 -11.27
C ARG A 70 -17.46 22.98 -9.81
N THR A 71 -18.49 23.67 -9.35
CA THR A 71 -19.08 23.46 -8.02
C THR A 71 -20.51 22.97 -8.18
N LEU A 72 -20.96 22.05 -7.32
CA LEU A 72 -22.31 21.50 -7.34
C LEU A 72 -22.88 21.45 -5.91
N ALA A 73 -24.10 21.95 -5.75
CA ALA A 73 -24.88 21.84 -4.52
C ALA A 73 -25.86 20.65 -4.63
N PRO A 74 -26.28 20.04 -3.51
CA PRO A 74 -27.22 18.93 -3.55
C PRO A 74 -28.58 19.38 -4.08
N VAL A 75 -29.29 18.46 -4.74
CA VAL A 75 -30.66 18.66 -5.22
C VAL A 75 -31.66 17.92 -4.31
N GLU A 76 -32.96 18.15 -4.55
CA GLU A 76 -33.99 17.32 -3.91
C GLU A 76 -34.04 15.95 -4.60
N GLY A 77 -33.92 14.87 -3.81
CA GLY A 77 -33.91 13.49 -4.31
C GLY A 77 -32.50 13.03 -4.71
N ASP A 78 -32.42 12.02 -5.60
CA ASP A 78 -31.16 11.38 -6.01
C ASP A 78 -30.24 12.32 -6.83
N ASP A 79 -29.07 12.60 -6.30
CA ASP A 79 -28.02 13.43 -6.89
C ASP A 79 -27.17 12.69 -7.92
N THR A 80 -27.23 11.35 -8.00
CA THR A 80 -26.32 10.52 -8.81
C THR A 80 -26.15 11.05 -10.23
N ALA A 81 -27.25 11.28 -10.95
CA ALA A 81 -27.20 11.74 -12.33
C ALA A 81 -26.63 13.17 -12.47
N SER A 82 -26.92 14.04 -11.49
CA SER A 82 -26.46 15.42 -11.51
C SER A 82 -24.95 15.53 -11.27
N ILE A 83 -24.43 14.76 -10.31
CA ILE A 83 -23.00 14.67 -10.02
C ILE A 83 -22.28 14.00 -11.19
N GLN A 84 -22.84 12.91 -11.74
CA GLN A 84 -22.21 12.23 -12.88
C GLN A 84 -22.12 13.14 -14.10
N ALA A 85 -23.17 13.91 -14.41
CA ALA A 85 -23.14 14.89 -15.50
C ALA A 85 -22.10 16.00 -15.24
N ALA A 86 -21.88 16.38 -13.98
CA ALA A 86 -20.85 17.33 -13.61
C ALA A 86 -19.44 16.74 -13.78
N LEU A 87 -19.21 15.51 -13.34
CA LEU A 87 -17.96 14.76 -13.55
C LEU A 87 -17.68 14.58 -15.05
N ASP A 88 -18.69 14.21 -15.84
CA ASP A 88 -18.57 14.04 -17.29
C ASP A 88 -18.14 15.34 -17.97
N ALA A 89 -18.66 16.48 -17.53
CA ALA A 89 -18.23 17.78 -18.02
C ALA A 89 -16.77 18.09 -17.66
N VAL A 90 -16.31 17.77 -16.44
CA VAL A 90 -14.90 17.92 -16.06
C VAL A 90 -14.00 16.99 -16.87
N MET A 91 -14.42 15.74 -17.08
CA MET A 91 -13.70 14.77 -17.92
C MET A 91 -13.59 15.21 -19.39
N ALA A 92 -14.50 16.07 -19.87
CA ALA A 92 -14.46 16.62 -21.22
C ALA A 92 -13.54 17.85 -21.38
N LEU A 93 -13.11 18.49 -20.29
CA LEU A 93 -12.20 19.65 -20.34
C LEU A 93 -10.82 19.26 -20.87
N PRO A 94 -10.09 20.14 -21.60
CA PRO A 94 -8.74 19.85 -22.05
C PRO A 94 -7.81 19.44 -20.89
N VAL A 95 -6.89 18.51 -21.15
CA VAL A 95 -5.86 18.13 -20.17
C VAL A 95 -4.83 19.26 -20.09
N GLY A 96 -4.56 19.74 -18.88
CA GLY A 96 -3.53 20.72 -18.58
C GLY A 96 -2.11 20.18 -18.71
N PRO A 97 -1.09 21.06 -18.67
CA PRO A 97 0.32 20.68 -18.82
C PRO A 97 0.84 19.76 -17.71
N ASP A 98 0.13 19.70 -16.60
CA ASP A 98 0.40 18.88 -15.42
C ASP A 98 -0.37 17.55 -15.41
N GLY A 99 -1.10 17.24 -16.49
CA GLY A 99 -1.94 16.04 -16.61
C GLY A 99 -3.33 16.18 -16.01
N ARG A 100 -3.70 17.37 -15.48
CA ARG A 100 -4.96 17.59 -14.75
C ARG A 100 -5.97 18.40 -15.57
N ARG A 101 -7.25 18.08 -15.43
CA ARG A 101 -8.40 18.77 -16.02
C ARG A 101 -9.09 19.70 -15.02
N GLY A 102 -9.15 19.29 -13.75
CA GLY A 102 -9.73 20.07 -12.66
C GLY A 102 -10.50 19.22 -11.65
N ALA A 103 -10.96 19.86 -10.58
CA ALA A 103 -11.81 19.26 -9.57
C ALA A 103 -13.29 19.62 -9.79
N LEU A 104 -14.17 18.64 -9.63
CA LEU A 104 -15.57 18.86 -9.27
C LEU A 104 -15.64 18.98 -7.75
N GLU A 105 -16.08 20.14 -7.26
CA GLU A 105 -16.30 20.39 -5.84
C GLU A 105 -17.78 20.28 -5.50
N LEU A 106 -18.12 19.36 -4.60
CA LEU A 106 -19.43 19.27 -3.98
C LEU A 106 -19.45 20.21 -2.77
N THR A 107 -20.48 21.04 -2.65
CA THR A 107 -20.61 21.92 -1.48
C THR A 107 -20.86 21.09 -0.21
N ALA A 108 -20.81 21.75 0.96
CA ALA A 108 -21.39 21.16 2.16
C ALA A 108 -22.87 20.84 1.91
N GLY A 109 -23.30 19.69 2.42
CA GLY A 109 -24.67 19.20 2.27
C GLY A 109 -24.74 17.67 2.22
N THR A 110 -25.94 17.15 2.33
CA THR A 110 -26.23 15.74 2.08
C THR A 110 -26.61 15.57 0.61
N PHE A 111 -25.88 14.71 -0.10
CA PHE A 111 -26.19 14.28 -1.46
C PHE A 111 -26.73 12.85 -1.41
N GLU A 112 -27.92 12.61 -1.94
CA GLU A 112 -28.49 11.27 -2.02
C GLU A 112 -27.92 10.53 -3.22
N ILE A 113 -27.41 9.32 -3.02
CA ILE A 113 -26.73 8.55 -4.07
C ILE A 113 -27.37 7.18 -4.23
N ALA A 114 -28.21 7.01 -5.25
CA ALA A 114 -28.78 5.69 -5.59
C ALA A 114 -27.85 4.83 -6.48
N GLY A 115 -26.93 5.44 -7.24
CA GLY A 115 -26.03 4.74 -8.19
C GLY A 115 -24.54 4.92 -7.90
N THR A 116 -23.68 4.71 -8.89
CA THR A 116 -22.22 4.87 -8.74
C THR A 116 -21.75 6.14 -9.40
N LEU A 117 -20.90 6.91 -8.71
CA LEU A 117 -20.17 8.03 -9.29
C LEU A 117 -18.89 7.50 -9.95
N VAL A 118 -18.69 7.81 -11.23
CA VAL A 118 -17.60 7.24 -12.04
C VAL A 118 -16.67 8.33 -12.57
N ILE A 119 -15.39 8.20 -12.25
CA ILE A 119 -14.28 8.94 -12.87
C ILE A 119 -13.52 7.98 -13.78
N ARG A 120 -13.63 8.17 -15.10
CA ARG A 120 -13.05 7.28 -16.13
C ARG A 120 -12.00 7.95 -17.02
N ALA A 121 -11.56 9.17 -16.69
CA ALA A 121 -10.55 9.88 -17.45
C ALA A 121 -9.51 10.49 -16.52
N SER A 122 -8.27 10.56 -17.01
CA SER A 122 -7.16 11.20 -16.29
C SER A 122 -7.44 12.66 -15.95
N GLY A 123 -6.86 13.12 -14.86
CA GLY A 123 -6.83 14.53 -14.47
C GLY A 123 -8.05 15.04 -13.71
N VAL A 124 -8.91 14.15 -13.23
CA VAL A 124 -10.19 14.53 -12.61
C VAL A 124 -10.20 14.18 -11.13
N VAL A 125 -10.65 15.15 -10.33
CA VAL A 125 -10.80 15.01 -8.88
C VAL A 125 -12.25 15.21 -8.49
N LEU A 126 -12.77 14.33 -7.63
CA LEU A 126 -14.00 14.56 -6.88
C LEU A 126 -13.62 15.07 -5.49
N ARG A 127 -14.04 16.29 -5.15
CA ARG A 127 -13.76 16.96 -3.88
C ARG A 127 -15.08 17.30 -3.17
N GLY A 128 -15.13 17.12 -1.86
CA GLY A 128 -16.18 17.71 -1.01
C GLY A 128 -15.67 18.88 -0.15
N ALA A 129 -16.52 19.38 0.74
CA ALA A 129 -16.21 20.45 1.68
C ALA A 129 -15.54 19.96 2.99
N GLY A 130 -15.54 18.64 3.24
CA GLY A 130 -15.05 18.01 4.47
C GLY A 130 -15.64 16.61 4.67
N ASP A 131 -15.00 15.78 5.50
CA ASP A 131 -15.37 14.38 5.79
C ASP A 131 -16.08 14.16 7.13
N GLY A 132 -16.52 15.25 7.77
CA GLY A 132 -17.31 15.23 8.99
C GLY A 132 -18.75 14.77 8.75
N ASP A 133 -19.45 14.48 9.85
CA ASP A 133 -20.85 14.05 9.86
C ASP A 133 -21.87 15.20 9.84
N ASP A 134 -21.46 16.44 10.13
CA ASP A 134 -22.30 17.64 10.03
C ASP A 134 -22.41 18.12 8.57
N PRO A 135 -23.57 17.94 7.90
CA PRO A 135 -23.73 18.33 6.51
C PRO A 135 -23.76 19.85 6.30
N THR A 136 -23.80 20.66 7.37
CA THR A 136 -23.69 22.12 7.23
C THR A 136 -22.25 22.58 6.99
N ALA A 137 -21.28 21.74 7.32
CA ALA A 137 -19.85 22.02 7.18
C ALA A 137 -19.10 20.99 6.32
N SER A 138 -19.71 19.83 6.03
CA SER A 138 -19.10 18.70 5.31
C SER A 138 -19.98 18.20 4.16
N THR A 139 -19.38 17.48 3.22
CA THR A 139 -20.10 16.81 2.14
C THR A 139 -20.41 15.37 2.55
N VAL A 140 -21.68 15.01 2.61
CA VAL A 140 -22.12 13.65 2.95
C VAL A 140 -22.78 13.01 1.75
N LEU A 141 -22.13 12.01 1.16
CA LEU A 141 -22.74 11.11 0.17
C LEU A 141 -23.54 10.04 0.92
N ARG A 142 -24.87 10.17 0.94
CA ARG A 142 -25.76 9.19 1.57
C ARG A 142 -26.23 8.17 0.54
N ARG A 143 -25.75 6.94 0.67
CA ARG A 143 -26.14 5.81 -0.17
C ARG A 143 -27.32 5.07 0.47
N SER A 144 -28.47 5.09 -0.19
CA SER A 144 -29.67 4.33 0.22
C SER A 144 -29.99 3.19 -0.75
N GLY A 145 -30.71 2.19 -0.26
CA GLY A 145 -31.19 1.06 -1.06
C GLY A 145 -30.20 -0.10 -1.24
N ALA A 146 -30.74 -1.25 -1.65
CA ALA A 146 -29.98 -2.47 -1.94
C ALA A 146 -29.27 -2.36 -3.29
N ASN A 147 -28.02 -1.90 -3.28
CA ASN A 147 -27.19 -1.80 -4.47
C ASN A 147 -25.72 -2.09 -4.11
N PRO A 148 -25.18 -3.25 -4.52
CA PRO A 148 -23.83 -3.67 -4.17
C PRO A 148 -22.75 -2.85 -4.89
N GLU A 149 -23.06 -2.21 -6.02
CA GLU A 149 -22.05 -1.44 -6.75
C GLU A 149 -21.37 -0.39 -5.86
N PRO A 150 -20.06 -0.12 -6.08
CA PRO A 150 -19.35 0.85 -5.27
C PRO A 150 -19.98 2.24 -5.35
N VAL A 151 -19.84 3.04 -4.29
CA VAL A 151 -20.38 4.41 -4.27
C VAL A 151 -19.58 5.31 -5.21
N VAL A 152 -18.25 5.25 -5.13
CA VAL A 152 -17.33 5.96 -6.03
C VAL A 152 -16.39 4.97 -6.71
N TYR A 153 -16.32 5.04 -8.05
CA TYR A 153 -15.42 4.23 -8.86
C TYR A 153 -14.53 5.12 -9.72
N VAL A 154 -13.22 5.04 -9.48
CA VAL A 154 -12.19 5.77 -10.22
C VAL A 154 -11.39 4.77 -11.03
N GLY A 155 -11.48 4.83 -12.35
CA GLY A 155 -10.82 3.85 -13.20
C GLY A 155 -11.59 3.42 -14.42
N GLN A 156 -11.13 2.32 -15.00
CA GLN A 156 -11.80 1.61 -16.10
C GLN A 156 -12.41 0.30 -15.57
N ARG A 157 -13.72 0.10 -15.78
CA ARG A 157 -14.41 -1.15 -15.45
C ARG A 157 -14.09 -2.29 -16.44
N GLU A 158 -13.81 -1.97 -17.70
CA GLU A 158 -14.00 -2.91 -18.84
C GLU A 158 -12.73 -3.54 -19.46
N HIS A 159 -11.63 -3.68 -18.71
CA HIS A 159 -10.43 -4.34 -19.23
C HIS A 159 -9.89 -5.45 -18.34
N GLY A 160 -10.77 -6.20 -17.67
CA GLY A 160 -10.45 -7.33 -16.81
C GLY A 160 -9.87 -8.54 -17.54
N SER A 161 -8.63 -8.44 -18.02
CA SER A 161 -7.73 -9.56 -17.74
C SER A 161 -7.49 -9.50 -16.24
N GLY A 162 -7.56 -10.64 -15.54
CA GLY A 162 -7.34 -10.70 -14.10
C GLY A 162 -6.08 -9.94 -13.65
N ASP A 163 -5.08 -9.81 -14.53
CA ASP A 163 -3.77 -9.24 -14.23
C ASP A 163 -3.47 -8.02 -15.12
N ALA A 164 -4.43 -7.10 -15.24
CA ALA A 164 -4.35 -5.98 -16.17
C ALA A 164 -3.17 -5.04 -15.91
N LEU A 165 -2.71 -4.90 -14.65
CA LEU A 165 -1.52 -4.10 -14.32
C LEU A 165 -0.24 -4.63 -15.01
N ILE A 166 -0.15 -5.94 -15.24
CA ILE A 166 1.04 -6.59 -15.82
C ILE A 166 0.81 -7.03 -17.27
N ARG A 167 -0.21 -6.48 -17.95
CA ARG A 167 -0.49 -6.85 -19.33
C ARG A 167 0.73 -6.61 -20.22
N ARG A 168 1.06 -7.60 -21.05
CA ARG A 168 2.13 -7.51 -22.04
C ARG A 168 1.69 -6.72 -23.27
N ALA A 169 2.51 -5.74 -23.68
CA ALA A 169 2.38 -5.06 -24.95
C ALA A 169 2.79 -5.98 -26.12
N GLN A 170 2.07 -5.87 -27.24
CA GLN A 170 2.34 -6.64 -28.45
C GLN A 170 3.45 -6.00 -29.29
N GLY A 171 4.13 -6.79 -30.12
CA GLY A 171 5.13 -6.28 -31.07
C GLY A 171 6.51 -5.96 -30.47
N HIS A 172 6.73 -6.27 -29.19
CA HIS A 172 8.02 -6.13 -28.52
C HIS A 172 8.56 -7.50 -28.07
N ALA A 173 9.83 -7.76 -28.35
CA ALA A 173 10.52 -8.93 -27.82
C ALA A 173 10.72 -8.81 -26.31
N SER A 174 10.81 -9.96 -25.62
CA SER A 174 11.30 -10.01 -24.24
C SER A 174 12.83 -10.04 -24.22
N ALA A 175 13.39 -9.56 -23.12
CA ALA A 175 14.82 -9.69 -22.81
C ALA A 175 14.97 -10.55 -21.56
N PHE A 176 15.73 -11.64 -21.62
CA PHE A 176 15.98 -12.50 -20.47
C PHE A 176 16.98 -11.85 -19.53
N ILE A 177 16.79 -12.04 -18.23
CA ILE A 177 17.76 -11.62 -17.22
C ILE A 177 18.95 -12.58 -17.26
N GLU A 178 20.15 -12.03 -17.42
CA GLU A 178 21.38 -12.81 -17.56
C GLU A 178 22.02 -13.15 -16.21
N ASP A 179 21.82 -12.32 -15.19
CA ASP A 179 22.32 -12.59 -13.84
C ASP A 179 21.80 -13.93 -13.32
N ASP A 180 22.69 -14.75 -12.76
CA ASP A 180 22.30 -16.01 -12.11
C ASP A 180 21.38 -15.75 -10.92
N VAL A 181 21.64 -14.65 -10.20
CA VAL A 181 20.86 -14.20 -9.05
C VAL A 181 20.70 -12.69 -9.08
N VAL A 182 19.45 -12.21 -9.00
CA VAL A 182 19.10 -10.82 -8.66
C VAL A 182 18.57 -10.82 -7.22
N PRO A 183 19.29 -10.25 -6.24
CA PRO A 183 18.89 -10.33 -4.83
C PRO A 183 17.66 -9.47 -4.52
N VAL A 184 17.00 -9.74 -3.40
CA VAL A 184 15.94 -8.86 -2.87
C VAL A 184 16.50 -7.45 -2.65
N GLY A 185 15.79 -6.43 -3.10
CA GLY A 185 16.21 -5.04 -2.96
C GLY A 185 17.17 -4.56 -4.06
N ALA A 186 17.38 -5.36 -5.11
CA ALA A 186 18.12 -4.96 -6.29
C ALA A 186 17.32 -3.98 -7.16
N TRP A 187 18.01 -3.00 -7.75
CA TRP A 187 17.42 -1.98 -8.62
C TRP A 187 17.79 -2.19 -10.10
N SER A 188 18.75 -3.07 -10.36
CA SER A 188 19.34 -3.26 -11.68
C SER A 188 19.77 -4.70 -11.89
N PHE A 189 19.78 -5.12 -13.15
CA PHE A 189 20.25 -6.43 -13.61
C PHE A 189 20.64 -6.35 -15.09
N ARG A 190 21.40 -7.33 -15.57
CA ARG A 190 21.79 -7.48 -16.97
C ARG A 190 20.74 -8.25 -17.76
N VAL A 191 20.54 -7.86 -19.02
CA VAL A 191 19.68 -8.56 -19.96
C VAL A 191 20.41 -8.90 -21.26
N ASP A 192 19.99 -9.99 -21.92
CA ASP A 192 20.59 -10.49 -23.16
C ASP A 192 20.34 -9.58 -24.38
N HIS A 193 19.16 -8.98 -24.43
CA HIS A 193 18.67 -8.13 -25.52
C HIS A 193 18.16 -6.79 -24.99
N PRO A 194 19.06 -5.85 -24.62
CA PRO A 194 18.66 -4.54 -24.12
C PRO A 194 18.05 -3.65 -25.22
N GLU A 195 18.09 -4.07 -26.50
CA GLU A 195 17.63 -3.26 -27.62
C GLU A 195 16.15 -2.89 -27.46
N GLY A 196 15.86 -1.59 -27.54
CA GLY A 196 14.51 -1.05 -27.41
C GLY A 196 14.17 -0.58 -26.00
N LEU A 197 14.76 -1.17 -24.94
CA LEU A 197 14.66 -0.66 -23.57
C LEU A 197 15.32 0.72 -23.48
N ARG A 198 14.68 1.65 -22.77
CA ARG A 198 15.14 3.03 -22.63
C ARG A 198 14.53 3.66 -21.38
N PRO A 199 15.16 4.70 -20.80
CA PRO A 199 14.56 5.48 -19.73
C PRO A 199 13.12 5.91 -20.06
N GLY A 200 12.21 5.76 -19.09
CA GLY A 200 10.78 6.01 -19.24
C GLY A 200 9.96 4.85 -19.81
N ALA A 201 10.59 3.74 -20.24
CA ALA A 201 9.86 2.58 -20.74
C ALA A 201 9.06 1.88 -19.61
N PRO A 202 7.74 1.68 -19.77
CA PRO A 202 6.97 0.86 -18.85
C PRO A 202 7.22 -0.62 -19.17
N VAL A 203 7.67 -1.36 -18.17
CA VAL A 203 8.04 -2.77 -18.29
C VAL A 203 7.44 -3.60 -17.17
N VAL A 204 7.41 -4.92 -17.36
CA VAL A 204 7.21 -5.91 -16.31
C VAL A 204 8.46 -6.76 -16.19
N VAL A 205 9.00 -6.86 -14.98
CA VAL A 205 9.95 -7.92 -14.63
C VAL A 205 9.14 -9.14 -14.24
N TYR A 206 9.33 -10.25 -14.94
CA TYR A 206 8.49 -11.43 -14.83
C TYR A 206 9.30 -12.66 -14.50
N HIS A 207 8.90 -13.35 -13.44
CA HIS A 207 9.49 -14.59 -12.96
C HIS A 207 8.41 -15.68 -13.04
N PRO A 208 8.49 -16.57 -14.05
CA PRO A 208 7.51 -17.63 -14.23
C PRO A 208 7.42 -18.55 -13.00
N ALA A 209 6.23 -19.05 -12.70
CA ALA A 209 6.04 -20.14 -11.74
C ALA A 209 6.39 -21.48 -12.39
N THR A 210 7.68 -21.80 -12.41
CA THR A 210 8.22 -23.07 -12.92
C THR A 210 8.10 -24.17 -11.86
N ALA A 211 8.27 -25.43 -12.28
CA ALA A 211 8.37 -26.54 -11.33
C ALA A 211 9.52 -26.34 -10.33
N GLY A 212 10.69 -25.87 -10.79
CA GLY A 212 11.84 -25.61 -9.92
C GLY A 212 11.55 -24.57 -8.83
N TRP A 213 10.86 -23.48 -9.19
CA TRP A 213 10.45 -22.49 -8.19
C TRP A 213 9.41 -23.04 -7.23
N LEU A 214 8.40 -23.78 -7.72
CA LEU A 214 7.36 -24.37 -6.88
C LEU A 214 7.93 -25.35 -5.85
N GLU A 215 8.86 -26.23 -6.26
CA GLU A 215 9.59 -27.10 -5.32
C GLU A 215 10.34 -26.28 -4.26
N ALA A 216 10.98 -25.17 -4.66
CA ALA A 216 11.72 -24.32 -3.74
C ALA A 216 10.83 -23.59 -2.71
N VAL A 217 9.55 -23.37 -3.02
CA VAL A 217 8.57 -22.76 -2.12
C VAL A 217 7.58 -23.76 -1.51
N ASP A 218 7.92 -25.06 -1.56
CA ASP A 218 7.11 -26.17 -1.03
C ASP A 218 5.68 -26.19 -1.60
N HIS A 219 5.55 -25.86 -2.88
CA HIS A 219 4.27 -25.70 -3.60
C HIS A 219 3.27 -24.80 -2.85
N GLY A 220 3.79 -23.80 -2.13
CA GLY A 220 3.01 -22.88 -1.30
C GLY A 220 2.73 -23.35 0.12
N ALA A 221 3.07 -24.59 0.48
CA ALA A 221 2.78 -25.22 1.77
C ALA A 221 1.31 -25.03 2.18
N THR A 222 0.40 -25.52 1.35
CA THR A 222 -1.07 -25.39 1.45
C THR A 222 -1.73 -26.32 2.49
N ALA A 223 -0.93 -26.82 3.45
CA ALA A 223 -1.35 -27.76 4.48
C ALA A 223 -2.05 -29.01 3.90
N SER A 224 -3.37 -29.13 4.07
CA SER A 224 -4.13 -30.32 3.63
C SER A 224 -4.66 -30.21 2.20
N GLU A 225 -4.61 -29.03 1.60
CA GLU A 225 -5.09 -28.77 0.23
C GLU A 225 -3.98 -28.96 -0.82
N PRO A 226 -4.32 -29.17 -2.11
CA PRO A 226 -3.32 -29.29 -3.18
C PRO A 226 -2.38 -28.07 -3.25
N GLY A 227 -1.10 -28.35 -3.49
CA GLY A 227 -0.09 -27.32 -3.72
C GLY A 227 -0.31 -26.56 -5.03
N TRP A 228 0.31 -25.38 -5.13
CA TRP A 228 0.24 -24.52 -6.31
C TRP A 228 0.81 -25.21 -7.56
N ALA A 229 0.21 -24.96 -8.72
CA ALA A 229 0.59 -25.60 -9.98
C ALA A 229 1.47 -24.71 -10.86
N VAL A 230 2.22 -25.34 -11.78
CA VAL A 230 3.06 -24.64 -12.78
C VAL A 230 2.22 -23.62 -13.55
N GLY A 231 2.75 -22.40 -13.66
CA GLY A 231 2.08 -21.28 -14.31
C GLY A 231 1.07 -20.53 -13.44
N GLN A 232 0.69 -21.05 -12.27
CA GLN A 232 -0.10 -20.30 -11.29
C GLN A 232 0.82 -19.39 -10.47
N HIS A 233 0.31 -18.21 -10.11
CA HIS A 233 1.01 -17.24 -9.24
C HIS A 233 2.42 -16.89 -9.76
N PRO A 234 2.57 -16.40 -11.02
CA PRO A 234 3.85 -15.86 -11.45
C PRO A 234 4.20 -14.61 -10.63
N ILE A 235 5.48 -14.40 -10.36
CA ILE A 235 5.94 -13.16 -9.73
C ILE A 235 6.13 -12.12 -10.84
N ALA A 236 5.52 -10.95 -10.67
CA ALA A 236 5.57 -9.89 -11.67
C ALA A 236 5.69 -8.51 -11.02
N PHE A 237 6.59 -7.68 -11.52
CA PHE A 237 6.82 -6.33 -11.04
C PHE A 237 6.61 -5.31 -12.16
N ALA A 238 5.57 -4.49 -12.07
CA ALA A 238 5.33 -3.36 -12.97
C ALA A 238 6.30 -2.22 -12.63
N ARG A 239 7.21 -1.90 -13.55
CA ARG A 239 8.33 -0.99 -13.33
C ARG A 239 8.50 -0.03 -14.50
N THR A 240 9.27 1.01 -14.26
CA THR A 240 9.73 1.96 -15.27
C THR A 240 11.23 1.86 -15.36
N VAL A 241 11.78 1.73 -16.57
CA VAL A 241 13.23 1.79 -16.77
C VAL A 241 13.70 3.21 -16.50
N THR A 242 14.74 3.37 -15.68
CA THR A 242 15.33 4.67 -15.32
C THR A 242 16.67 4.90 -16.00
N ASP A 243 17.42 3.83 -16.28
CA ASP A 243 18.68 3.88 -17.01
C ASP A 243 18.92 2.58 -17.80
N VAL A 244 19.65 2.70 -18.91
CA VAL A 244 20.17 1.55 -19.67
C VAL A 244 21.62 1.84 -20.04
N THR A 245 22.56 1.06 -19.50
CA THR A 245 24.00 1.19 -19.76
C THR A 245 24.56 -0.16 -20.19
N GLY A 246 24.83 -0.34 -21.48
CA GLY A 246 25.20 -1.64 -22.05
C GLY A 246 24.05 -2.64 -21.89
N SER A 247 24.29 -3.80 -21.27
CA SER A 247 23.25 -4.77 -20.91
C SER A 247 22.58 -4.48 -19.56
N MET A 248 23.09 -3.54 -18.77
CA MET A 248 22.53 -3.21 -17.45
C MET A 248 21.28 -2.35 -17.60
N VAL A 249 20.17 -2.80 -17.01
CA VAL A 249 18.89 -2.08 -16.94
C VAL A 249 18.67 -1.68 -15.48
N THR A 250 18.36 -0.40 -15.24
CA THR A 250 17.99 0.11 -13.90
C THR A 250 16.50 0.48 -13.87
N LEU A 251 15.85 0.22 -12.74
CA LEU A 251 14.41 0.39 -12.55
C LEU A 251 14.07 1.56 -11.62
N ASP A 252 12.79 1.94 -11.59
CA ASP A 252 12.23 2.97 -10.72
C ASP A 252 11.97 2.50 -9.29
N ALA A 253 11.92 1.19 -9.03
CA ALA A 253 11.76 0.60 -7.71
C ALA A 253 12.44 -0.77 -7.66
N PRO A 254 12.87 -1.25 -6.48
CA PRO A 254 13.59 -2.51 -6.38
C PRO A 254 12.69 -3.72 -6.67
N THR A 255 13.32 -4.87 -6.87
CA THR A 255 12.65 -6.17 -6.78
C THR A 255 12.35 -6.49 -5.31
N PHE A 256 11.13 -6.97 -5.03
CA PHE A 256 10.74 -7.41 -3.68
C PHE A 256 10.92 -8.93 -3.48
N TYR A 257 11.51 -9.61 -4.45
CA TYR A 257 11.82 -11.03 -4.41
C TYR A 257 13.15 -11.31 -5.10
N ARG A 258 13.81 -12.37 -4.66
CA ARG A 258 15.06 -12.86 -5.24
C ARG A 258 14.75 -13.58 -6.55
N LEU A 259 15.34 -13.15 -7.65
CA LEU A 259 15.20 -13.83 -8.94
C LEU A 259 16.38 -14.79 -9.09
N ASP A 260 16.13 -16.09 -9.08
CA ASP A 260 17.14 -17.13 -9.22
C ASP A 260 16.95 -17.85 -10.56
N ARG A 261 17.90 -17.67 -11.46
CA ARG A 261 17.84 -18.24 -12.81
C ARG A 261 17.78 -19.76 -12.81
N SER A 262 18.35 -20.42 -11.80
CA SER A 262 18.32 -21.89 -11.68
C SER A 262 16.93 -22.42 -11.29
N LEU A 263 16.12 -21.60 -10.61
CA LEU A 263 14.75 -21.93 -10.25
C LEU A 263 13.79 -21.51 -11.37
N SER A 264 13.94 -20.30 -11.90
CA SER A 264 13.11 -19.78 -12.98
C SER A 264 13.83 -18.73 -13.82
N PRO A 265 13.97 -18.93 -15.14
CA PRO A 265 14.57 -17.94 -16.03
C PRO A 265 13.64 -16.72 -16.16
N SER A 266 13.96 -15.68 -15.41
CA SER A 266 13.20 -14.42 -15.38
C SER A 266 13.51 -13.57 -16.62
N TYR A 267 12.56 -12.75 -17.04
CA TYR A 267 12.70 -11.87 -18.20
C TYR A 267 11.91 -10.58 -18.03
N VAL A 268 12.23 -9.60 -18.87
CA VAL A 268 11.55 -8.31 -18.95
C VAL A 268 10.70 -8.25 -20.22
N TYR A 269 9.52 -7.65 -20.14
CA TYR A 269 8.72 -7.30 -21.31
C TYR A 269 8.05 -5.94 -21.17
N TRP A 270 7.66 -5.37 -22.30
CA TRP A 270 6.95 -4.10 -22.37
C TRP A 270 5.54 -4.23 -21.79
N ARG A 271 5.18 -3.32 -20.90
CA ARG A 271 3.85 -3.28 -20.27
C ARG A 271 2.89 -2.48 -21.13
N ASP A 272 1.68 -3.01 -21.34
CA ASP A 272 0.57 -2.28 -21.96
C ASP A 272 -0.15 -1.45 -20.89
N ASP A 273 0.12 -0.15 -20.86
CA ASP A 273 -0.40 0.79 -19.87
C ASP A 273 -1.49 1.72 -20.42
N ARG A 274 -1.99 1.47 -21.65
CA ARG A 274 -2.93 2.35 -22.36
C ARG A 274 -4.30 2.51 -21.69
N PHE A 275 -4.62 1.64 -20.74
CA PHE A 275 -5.88 1.65 -20.00
C PHE A 275 -5.77 2.31 -18.62
N LEU A 276 -4.55 2.66 -18.19
CA LEU A 276 -4.34 3.35 -16.93
C LEU A 276 -4.76 4.81 -17.06
N ILE A 277 -5.57 5.27 -16.12
CA ILE A 277 -5.83 6.71 -15.95
C ILE A 277 -4.92 7.26 -14.87
N ARG A 278 -4.59 8.55 -14.98
CA ARG A 278 -3.60 9.22 -14.12
C ARG A 278 -4.08 10.54 -13.57
N GLU A 279 -3.45 11.01 -12.50
CA GLU A 279 -3.76 12.31 -11.89
C GLU A 279 -5.22 12.43 -11.45
N VAL A 280 -5.71 11.38 -10.77
CA VAL A 280 -7.10 11.27 -10.33
C VAL A 280 -7.20 11.16 -8.81
N GLY A 281 -8.25 11.74 -8.23
CA GLY A 281 -8.40 11.78 -6.78
C GLY A 281 -9.83 11.81 -6.27
N VAL A 282 -10.00 11.34 -5.04
CA VAL A 282 -11.22 11.52 -4.23
C VAL A 282 -10.81 12.15 -2.91
N GLU A 283 -11.40 13.29 -2.55
CA GLU A 283 -11.00 14.00 -1.34
C GLU A 283 -12.12 14.73 -0.61
N ASP A 284 -11.92 14.94 0.69
CA ASP A 284 -12.72 15.84 1.53
C ASP A 284 -14.22 15.52 1.58
N LEU A 285 -14.59 14.25 1.72
CA LEU A 285 -15.99 13.85 1.76
C LEU A 285 -16.25 12.64 2.67
N ARG A 286 -17.51 12.53 3.08
CA ARG A 286 -18.03 11.41 3.86
C ARG A 286 -18.96 10.56 3.01
N ILE A 287 -18.87 9.25 3.13
CA ILE A 287 -19.74 8.26 2.51
C ILE A 287 -20.46 7.50 3.62
N GLU A 288 -21.76 7.75 3.74
CA GLU A 288 -22.65 7.04 4.66
C GLU A 288 -23.52 6.06 3.87
N ILE A 289 -23.27 4.76 4.07
CA ILE A 289 -24.09 3.71 3.48
C ILE A 289 -25.18 3.32 4.47
N GLU A 290 -26.43 3.43 4.06
CA GLU A 290 -27.58 2.94 4.81
C GLU A 290 -27.67 1.42 4.69
N THR A 291 -27.98 0.77 5.81
CA THR A 291 -28.03 -0.70 5.91
C THR A 291 -29.26 -1.12 6.68
N ALA A 292 -29.84 -2.28 6.34
CA ALA A 292 -30.98 -2.80 7.09
C ALA A 292 -30.57 -3.33 8.49
N SER A 293 -29.36 -3.87 8.62
CA SER A 293 -28.76 -4.30 9.88
C SER A 293 -27.23 -4.29 9.80
N ASP A 294 -26.57 -4.57 10.93
CA ASP A 294 -25.12 -4.73 11.05
C ASP A 294 -24.56 -5.99 10.37
N THR A 295 -25.44 -6.93 10.01
CA THR A 295 -25.13 -8.18 9.30
C THR A 295 -25.68 -8.22 7.88
N ASP A 296 -26.37 -7.17 7.43
CA ASP A 296 -26.89 -7.08 6.06
C ASP A 296 -25.72 -6.95 5.06
N GLU A 297 -25.92 -7.48 3.85
CA GLU A 297 -24.93 -7.45 2.75
C GLU A 297 -25.59 -7.01 1.43
N THR A 298 -26.79 -6.43 1.48
CA THR A 298 -27.49 -5.91 0.28
C THR A 298 -27.01 -4.52 -0.15
N GLN A 299 -26.37 -3.79 0.76
CA GLN A 299 -25.78 -2.48 0.53
C GLN A 299 -24.48 -2.53 -0.30
N ALA A 300 -23.87 -1.37 -0.54
CA ALA A 300 -22.65 -1.26 -1.34
C ALA A 300 -21.51 -2.13 -0.79
N GLU A 301 -20.87 -2.90 -1.68
CA GLU A 301 -19.72 -3.73 -1.32
C GLU A 301 -18.54 -2.86 -0.91
N ASN A 302 -18.24 -1.86 -1.73
CA ASN A 302 -17.09 -0.99 -1.52
C ASN A 302 -17.52 0.49 -1.50
N ALA A 303 -16.91 1.33 -0.66
CA ALA A 303 -17.21 2.75 -0.70
C ALA A 303 -16.45 3.44 -1.85
N VAL A 304 -15.12 3.29 -1.91
CA VAL A 304 -14.26 3.84 -2.98
C VAL A 304 -13.43 2.74 -3.63
N VAL A 305 -13.44 2.67 -4.95
CA VAL A 305 -12.56 1.80 -5.75
C VAL A 305 -11.69 2.64 -6.67
N LEU A 306 -10.38 2.38 -6.65
CA LEU A 306 -9.41 2.88 -7.63
C LEU A 306 -8.92 1.69 -8.44
N ALA A 307 -9.30 1.58 -9.71
CA ALA A 307 -8.98 0.46 -10.58
C ALA A 307 -8.27 0.92 -11.85
N LEU A 308 -7.13 0.31 -12.20
CA LEU A 308 -6.32 0.76 -13.35
C LEU A 308 -5.94 2.24 -13.24
N VAL A 309 -5.43 2.62 -12.07
CA VAL A 309 -4.94 3.97 -11.78
C VAL A 309 -3.43 3.94 -11.62
N GLU A 310 -2.76 4.93 -12.21
CA GLU A 310 -1.37 5.25 -11.96
C GLU A 310 -1.27 6.72 -11.54
N ASP A 311 -0.60 7.05 -10.45
CA ASP A 311 -0.57 8.43 -9.90
C ASP A 311 -1.97 8.92 -9.45
N GLY A 312 -2.54 8.25 -8.45
CA GLY A 312 -3.84 8.59 -7.87
C GLY A 312 -3.84 8.76 -6.36
N TRP A 313 -4.92 9.31 -5.81
CA TRP A 313 -5.04 9.46 -4.36
C TRP A 313 -6.47 9.37 -3.81
N VAL A 314 -6.54 9.04 -2.52
CA VAL A 314 -7.71 9.26 -1.68
C VAL A 314 -7.24 10.01 -0.44
N GLN A 315 -7.81 11.18 -0.15
CA GLN A 315 -7.38 11.97 1.00
C GLN A 315 -8.58 12.49 1.81
N ARG A 316 -8.56 12.31 3.13
CA ARG A 316 -9.61 12.82 4.03
C ARG A 316 -10.99 12.37 3.56
N VAL A 317 -11.14 11.05 3.41
CA VAL A 317 -12.43 10.42 3.10
C VAL A 317 -12.84 9.53 4.26
N THR A 318 -14.05 9.71 4.77
CA THR A 318 -14.63 8.82 5.77
C THR A 318 -15.71 7.95 5.14
N ALA A 319 -15.57 6.63 5.21
CA ALA A 319 -16.54 5.65 4.69
C ALA A 319 -17.09 4.77 5.82
N ARG A 320 -18.41 4.57 5.86
CA ARG A 320 -19.09 3.74 6.85
C ARG A 320 -20.00 2.68 6.24
N HIS A 321 -20.10 1.56 6.93
CA HIS A 321 -21.08 0.48 6.71
C HIS A 321 -21.03 -0.23 5.34
N PHE A 322 -19.93 -0.09 4.59
CA PHE A 322 -19.60 -0.99 3.48
C PHE A 322 -19.51 -2.44 3.99
N TRP A 323 -19.81 -3.44 3.17
CA TRP A 323 -19.66 -4.84 3.60
C TRP A 323 -18.31 -5.47 3.20
N ARG A 324 -17.73 -5.06 2.06
CA ARG A 324 -16.42 -5.56 1.57
C ARG A 324 -15.29 -4.62 1.91
N ALA A 325 -15.21 -3.43 1.33
CA ALA A 325 -14.08 -2.51 1.57
C ALA A 325 -14.40 -1.02 1.65
N GLY A 326 -13.69 -0.29 2.50
CA GLY A 326 -13.81 1.17 2.57
C GLY A 326 -13.12 1.80 1.36
N VAL A 327 -11.83 1.51 1.20
CA VAL A 327 -11.06 1.88 0.02
C VAL A 327 -10.38 0.65 -0.55
N ARG A 328 -10.62 0.35 -1.84
CA ARG A 328 -9.98 -0.72 -2.59
C ARG A 328 -9.13 -0.15 -3.73
N VAL A 329 -7.85 -0.48 -3.74
CA VAL A 329 -6.92 -0.15 -4.82
C VAL A 329 -6.63 -1.42 -5.63
N GLU A 330 -7.05 -1.45 -6.89
CA GLU A 330 -7.05 -2.62 -7.75
C GLU A 330 -6.25 -2.39 -9.05
N ASN A 331 -5.39 -3.34 -9.46
CA ASN A 331 -4.61 -3.25 -10.71
C ASN A 331 -3.93 -1.88 -10.92
N SER A 332 -3.41 -1.28 -9.85
CA SER A 332 -2.97 0.12 -9.82
C SER A 332 -1.55 0.24 -9.29
N ARG A 333 -0.89 1.38 -9.54
CA ARG A 333 0.39 1.69 -8.90
C ARG A 333 0.55 3.18 -8.60
N TYR A 334 1.47 3.53 -7.70
CA TYR A 334 1.68 4.92 -7.31
C TYR A 334 0.40 5.61 -6.82
N VAL A 335 -0.28 4.94 -5.89
CA VAL A 335 -1.49 5.45 -5.25
C VAL A 335 -1.19 5.79 -3.80
N THR A 336 -1.67 6.94 -3.31
CA THR A 336 -1.64 7.29 -1.89
C THR A 336 -3.05 7.41 -1.32
N VAL A 337 -3.34 6.63 -0.28
CA VAL A 337 -4.55 6.77 0.55
C VAL A 337 -4.12 7.33 1.89
N ARG A 338 -4.50 8.57 2.22
CA ARG A 338 -4.07 9.20 3.47
C ARG A 338 -5.16 9.92 4.23
N ASP A 339 -4.95 10.04 5.54
CA ASP A 339 -5.83 10.77 6.47
C ASP A 339 -7.30 10.34 6.36
N SER A 340 -7.57 9.09 5.94
CA SER A 340 -8.90 8.59 5.63
C SER A 340 -9.39 7.61 6.70
N ARG A 341 -10.71 7.41 6.77
CA ARG A 341 -11.34 6.53 7.74
C ARG A 341 -12.25 5.53 7.05
N ALA A 342 -12.11 4.26 7.40
CA ALA A 342 -13.02 3.20 6.96
C ALA A 342 -13.54 2.52 8.22
N LEU A 343 -14.80 2.73 8.57
CA LEU A 343 -15.30 2.47 9.91
C LEU A 343 -16.54 1.58 9.90
N ALA A 344 -16.63 0.72 10.91
CA ALA A 344 -17.82 -0.08 11.21
C ALA A 344 -18.45 -0.72 9.95
N PRO A 345 -17.73 -1.58 9.21
CA PRO A 345 -18.37 -2.30 8.11
C PRO A 345 -19.57 -3.11 8.63
N HIS A 346 -20.60 -3.28 7.81
CA HIS A 346 -21.79 -4.07 8.14
C HIS A 346 -21.82 -5.29 7.22
N SER A 347 -21.78 -6.49 7.80
CA SER A 347 -21.71 -7.79 7.13
C SER A 347 -21.63 -8.89 8.20
N VAL A 348 -21.75 -10.16 7.83
CA VAL A 348 -21.24 -11.21 8.75
C VAL A 348 -19.71 -11.11 8.86
N VAL A 349 -19.13 -11.50 10.01
CA VAL A 349 -17.66 -11.53 10.18
C VAL A 349 -17.13 -12.84 9.58
N ASP A 350 -17.00 -12.88 8.26
CA ASP A 350 -16.58 -14.08 7.53
C ASP A 350 -15.63 -13.75 6.35
N GLY A 351 -15.07 -14.79 5.74
CA GLY A 351 -14.20 -14.71 4.57
C GLY A 351 -14.77 -13.79 3.48
N GLY A 352 -13.91 -12.97 2.86
CA GLY A 352 -14.30 -12.06 1.79
C GLY A 352 -14.93 -10.72 2.22
N ARG A 353 -15.13 -10.49 3.52
CA ARG A 353 -15.78 -9.26 4.05
C ARG A 353 -14.89 -8.44 4.99
N ARG A 354 -15.30 -7.19 5.23
CA ARG A 354 -14.76 -6.26 6.23
C ARG A 354 -13.26 -5.95 6.06
N TYR A 355 -12.89 -5.55 4.85
CA TYR A 355 -11.55 -5.14 4.42
C TYR A 355 -11.44 -3.61 4.35
N ASN A 356 -11.18 -2.94 5.48
CA ASN A 356 -11.27 -1.48 5.56
C ASN A 356 -10.42 -0.76 4.50
N PHE A 357 -9.12 -1.10 4.44
CA PHE A 357 -8.19 -0.65 3.41
C PHE A 357 -7.61 -1.87 2.70
N MET A 358 -7.96 -2.02 1.43
CA MET A 358 -7.65 -3.19 0.62
C MET A 358 -6.80 -2.79 -0.57
N VAL A 359 -5.77 -3.59 -0.84
CA VAL A 359 -5.04 -3.57 -2.11
C VAL A 359 -5.22 -4.91 -2.84
N GLU A 360 -5.28 -4.87 -4.16
CA GLU A 360 -5.45 -6.07 -4.99
C GLU A 360 -4.74 -5.92 -6.34
N LYS A 361 -3.78 -6.80 -6.58
CA LYS A 361 -2.96 -6.86 -7.80
C LYS A 361 -2.31 -5.52 -8.16
N SER A 362 -1.86 -4.81 -7.13
CA SER A 362 -1.37 -3.43 -7.21
C SER A 362 0.00 -3.29 -6.59
N GLN A 363 0.75 -2.26 -6.97
CA GLN A 363 2.15 -2.14 -6.57
C GLN A 363 2.50 -0.73 -6.14
N LEU A 364 3.44 -0.57 -5.21
CA LEU A 364 3.98 0.74 -4.82
C LEU A 364 2.87 1.68 -4.31
N VAL A 365 1.98 1.16 -3.46
CA VAL A 365 0.83 1.87 -2.87
C VAL A 365 1.16 2.26 -1.42
N LEU A 366 0.84 3.51 -1.06
CA LEU A 366 1.01 4.04 0.28
C LEU A 366 -0.36 4.27 0.94
N PHE A 367 -0.58 3.65 2.10
CA PHE A 367 -1.65 3.97 3.03
C PHE A 367 -1.03 4.69 4.24
N GLN A 368 -1.36 5.96 4.46
CA GLN A 368 -0.72 6.78 5.50
C GLN A 368 -1.74 7.43 6.45
N GLY A 369 -1.57 7.28 7.76
CA GLY A 369 -2.35 8.04 8.74
C GLY A 369 -3.86 7.75 8.72
N ASN A 370 -4.24 6.54 8.29
CA ASN A 370 -5.64 6.15 8.20
C ASN A 370 -6.14 5.51 9.51
N VAL A 371 -7.47 5.46 9.65
CA VAL A 371 -8.14 4.79 10.77
C VAL A 371 -9.10 3.74 10.24
N ALA A 372 -8.94 2.50 10.71
CA ALA A 372 -9.86 1.40 10.45
C ALA A 372 -10.54 0.98 11.76
N SER A 373 -11.85 0.71 11.74
CA SER A 373 -12.53 0.11 12.89
C SER A 373 -13.39 -1.10 12.52
N HIS A 374 -13.48 -2.08 13.42
CA HIS A 374 -14.33 -3.27 13.30
C HIS A 374 -14.11 -4.09 12.01
N GLY A 375 -12.89 -4.04 11.49
CA GLY A 375 -12.45 -4.78 10.31
C GLY A 375 -12.21 -6.25 10.62
N ARG A 376 -12.46 -7.16 9.66
CA ARG A 376 -11.91 -8.51 9.75
C ARG A 376 -10.43 -8.46 9.41
N HIS A 377 -10.10 -7.86 8.27
CA HIS A 377 -8.72 -7.52 7.91
C HIS A 377 -8.65 -6.01 7.66
N ALA A 378 -8.15 -5.24 8.65
CA ALA A 378 -8.17 -3.78 8.59
C ALA A 378 -7.30 -3.22 7.44
N TYR A 379 -6.08 -3.75 7.29
CA TYR A 379 -5.10 -3.34 6.28
C TYR A 379 -4.58 -4.57 5.54
N VAL A 380 -5.08 -4.80 4.33
CA VAL A 380 -4.99 -6.12 3.68
C VAL A 380 -4.59 -6.05 2.21
N GLY A 381 -3.78 -7.00 1.76
CA GLY A 381 -3.57 -7.29 0.33
C GLY A 381 -4.32 -8.55 -0.08
N ASN A 382 -4.92 -8.59 -1.27
CA ASN A 382 -5.60 -9.77 -1.80
C ASN A 382 -5.17 -10.11 -3.23
N GLY A 383 -4.05 -9.52 -3.68
CA GLY A 383 -3.54 -9.60 -5.04
C GLY A 383 -2.56 -10.72 -5.32
N GLU A 384 -2.34 -11.65 -4.39
CA GLU A 384 -1.42 -12.78 -4.58
C GLU A 384 0.00 -12.27 -4.92
N THR A 385 0.70 -12.94 -5.85
CA THR A 385 2.03 -12.57 -6.35
C THR A 385 2.09 -11.26 -7.12
N LEU A 386 0.97 -10.56 -7.31
CA LEU A 386 0.92 -9.30 -8.05
C LEU A 386 0.92 -8.09 -7.12
N ASP A 387 0.68 -8.28 -5.82
CA ASP A 387 0.87 -7.23 -4.83
C ASP A 387 2.34 -7.10 -4.43
N SER A 388 2.92 -5.90 -4.60
CA SER A 388 4.27 -5.63 -4.12
C SER A 388 4.60 -4.19 -3.75
N GLY A 389 5.43 -4.01 -2.71
CA GLY A 389 5.85 -2.68 -2.26
C GLY A 389 4.70 -1.88 -1.66
N ILE A 390 3.89 -2.52 -0.81
CA ILE A 390 2.73 -1.93 -0.16
C ILE A 390 3.14 -1.41 1.21
N VAL A 391 2.84 -0.15 1.49
CA VAL A 391 3.23 0.50 2.75
C VAL A 391 1.99 0.95 3.52
N PHE A 392 1.87 0.49 4.76
CA PHE A 392 0.92 0.97 5.75
C PHE A 392 1.69 1.76 6.82
N LEU A 393 1.76 3.09 6.65
CA LEU A 393 2.49 4.02 7.51
C LEU A 393 1.57 4.74 8.52
N ASP A 394 1.93 4.76 9.80
CA ASP A 394 1.25 5.54 10.84
C ASP A 394 -0.27 5.28 10.90
N ASN A 395 -0.71 4.06 10.56
CA ASN A 395 -2.13 3.71 10.53
C ASN A 395 -2.61 3.19 11.89
N VAL A 396 -3.89 3.40 12.18
CA VAL A 396 -4.58 2.90 13.38
C VAL A 396 -5.61 1.85 13.01
N SER A 397 -5.60 0.74 13.73
CA SER A 397 -6.62 -0.31 13.70
C SER A 397 -7.31 -0.38 15.07
N GLU A 398 -8.62 -0.20 15.09
CA GLU A 398 -9.46 -0.26 16.27
C GLU A 398 -10.40 -1.46 16.17
N ASP A 399 -10.41 -2.31 17.19
CA ASP A 399 -11.37 -3.41 17.31
C ASP A 399 -11.45 -4.34 16.09
N ALA A 400 -10.30 -4.63 15.47
CA ALA A 400 -10.24 -5.63 14.42
C ALA A 400 -10.66 -7.02 14.96
N PHE A 401 -11.14 -7.91 14.09
CA PHE A 401 -11.48 -9.29 14.45
C PHE A 401 -10.31 -10.25 14.21
N THR A 402 -9.42 -9.95 13.27
CA THR A 402 -8.22 -10.74 12.98
C THR A 402 -7.18 -9.88 12.25
N SER A 403 -6.16 -10.50 11.66
CA SER A 403 -4.93 -9.82 11.28
C SER A 403 -5.07 -8.91 10.07
N SER A 404 -4.38 -7.77 10.10
CA SER A 404 -3.87 -7.15 8.88
C SER A 404 -2.75 -8.03 8.28
N GLU A 405 -2.80 -8.30 6.98
CA GLU A 405 -1.89 -9.23 6.30
C GLU A 405 -1.91 -9.07 4.77
N ALA A 406 -0.95 -9.65 4.05
CA ALA A 406 -1.00 -9.76 2.59
C ALA A 406 -1.89 -10.93 2.09
N HIS A 407 -2.60 -11.56 3.03
CA HIS A 407 -3.73 -12.49 2.91
C HIS A 407 -3.53 -13.84 2.20
N ARG A 408 -2.93 -13.92 1.01
CA ARG A 408 -2.78 -15.21 0.29
C ARG A 408 -1.74 -15.20 -0.81
N GLN A 409 -1.19 -16.37 -1.11
CA GLN A 409 -0.50 -16.70 -2.37
C GLN A 409 0.62 -15.74 -2.76
N TRP A 410 1.60 -15.59 -1.86
CA TRP A 410 2.93 -15.05 -2.12
C TRP A 410 3.00 -13.57 -2.53
N SER A 411 2.21 -12.72 -1.89
CA SER A 411 2.42 -11.27 -1.95
C SER A 411 3.78 -10.87 -1.37
N MET A 412 4.37 -9.77 -1.85
CA MET A 412 5.76 -9.44 -1.54
C MET A 412 5.93 -8.03 -1.00
N GLY A 413 6.87 -7.81 -0.08
CA GLY A 413 7.24 -6.45 0.30
C GLY A 413 6.07 -5.62 0.84
N PHE A 414 5.37 -6.16 1.84
CA PHE A 414 4.42 -5.40 2.64
C PHE A 414 5.16 -4.82 3.84
N LEU A 415 4.96 -3.53 4.13
CA LEU A 415 5.53 -2.85 5.27
C LEU A 415 4.41 -2.29 6.14
N TYR A 416 4.30 -2.80 7.37
CA TYR A 416 3.50 -2.20 8.45
C TYR A 416 4.45 -1.35 9.30
N ASP A 417 4.46 -0.04 9.06
CA ASP A 417 5.43 0.90 9.62
C ASP A 417 4.76 1.83 10.63
N HIS A 418 5.17 1.73 11.89
CA HIS A 418 4.58 2.50 12.99
C HIS A 418 3.04 2.31 13.08
N HIS A 419 2.59 1.09 12.81
CA HIS A 419 1.19 0.66 12.93
C HIS A 419 0.76 0.65 14.39
N THR A 420 -0.48 1.06 14.67
CA THR A 420 -1.05 1.09 16.02
C THR A 420 -2.34 0.28 16.10
N GLU A 421 -2.42 -0.67 17.03
CA GLU A 421 -3.68 -1.32 17.43
C GLU A 421 -4.25 -0.65 18.69
N VAL A 422 -5.56 -0.43 18.74
CA VAL A 422 -6.29 0.09 19.91
C VAL A 422 -7.58 -0.69 20.14
N GLY A 423 -8.19 -0.52 21.31
CA GLY A 423 -9.42 -1.23 21.69
C GLY A 423 -9.14 -2.68 22.09
N SER A 424 -9.90 -3.62 21.53
CA SER A 424 -9.81 -5.05 21.81
C SER A 424 -8.47 -5.64 21.38
N VAL A 425 -7.99 -6.56 22.21
CA VAL A 425 -6.66 -7.17 22.06
C VAL A 425 -6.81 -8.59 21.58
N GLY A 426 -6.26 -8.91 20.40
CA GLY A 426 -6.17 -10.29 19.91
C GLY A 426 -4.86 -10.94 20.34
N ARG A 427 -4.90 -11.95 21.21
CA ARG A 427 -3.71 -12.58 21.82
C ARG A 427 -3.46 -14.01 21.40
N GLU A 428 -4.44 -14.63 20.76
CA GLU A 428 -4.37 -15.98 20.25
C GLU A 428 -4.00 -16.00 18.77
N THR A 429 -3.61 -17.17 18.28
CA THR A 429 -3.29 -17.32 16.86
C THR A 429 -4.49 -16.96 15.97
N HIS A 430 -5.73 -17.22 16.39
CA HIS A 430 -6.91 -16.98 15.55
C HIS A 430 -7.32 -15.49 15.45
N ASP A 431 -7.08 -14.70 16.51
CA ASP A 431 -7.47 -13.28 16.61
C ASP A 431 -6.28 -12.29 16.54
N ARG A 432 -5.06 -12.81 16.31
CA ARG A 432 -3.82 -12.06 16.01
C ARG A 432 -4.06 -10.83 15.12
N ARG A 433 -3.28 -9.77 15.32
CA ARG A 433 -3.52 -8.45 14.69
C ARG A 433 -2.66 -8.15 13.48
N ILE A 434 -1.47 -8.75 13.38
CA ILE A 434 -0.69 -8.74 12.14
C ILE A 434 -0.17 -10.15 11.88
N HIS A 435 -0.21 -10.58 10.61
CA HIS A 435 0.28 -11.88 10.20
C HIS A 435 1.09 -11.83 8.90
N LEU A 436 2.38 -12.13 9.01
CA LEU A 436 3.29 -12.28 7.88
C LEU A 436 3.76 -13.73 7.80
N GLY A 437 2.93 -14.62 7.25
CA GLY A 437 3.21 -16.06 7.32
C GLY A 437 2.34 -16.96 6.45
N ASN A 438 2.32 -18.24 6.79
CA ASN A 438 1.62 -19.29 6.06
C ASN A 438 0.18 -19.44 6.60
N ARG A 439 -0.78 -19.52 5.67
CA ARG A 439 -2.21 -19.68 5.93
C ARG A 439 -2.75 -21.02 5.40
N GLY A 440 -1.85 -21.94 5.04
CA GLY A 440 -2.16 -23.33 4.74
C GLY A 440 -3.33 -23.50 3.80
N ASP A 441 -4.31 -24.25 4.28
CA ASP A 441 -5.55 -24.61 3.57
C ASP A 441 -6.69 -23.59 3.76
N TYR A 442 -6.43 -22.42 4.36
CA TYR A 442 -7.47 -21.40 4.46
C TYR A 442 -7.91 -20.93 3.08
N GLY A 443 -9.22 -20.67 2.95
CA GLY A 443 -9.84 -20.06 1.78
C GLY A 443 -9.56 -20.85 0.50
N THR A 444 -8.79 -20.26 -0.41
CA THR A 444 -8.53 -20.79 -1.76
C THR A 444 -7.12 -21.37 -1.88
N GLN A 445 -6.70 -22.27 -0.98
CA GLN A 445 -5.32 -22.76 -0.93
C GLN A 445 -4.30 -21.62 -0.75
N HIS A 446 -4.48 -20.84 0.34
CA HIS A 446 -3.70 -19.62 0.52
C HIS A 446 -2.20 -19.84 0.64
N GLY A 447 -1.76 -20.93 1.29
CA GLY A 447 -0.35 -21.22 1.50
C GLY A 447 0.41 -20.04 2.13
N TRP A 448 1.66 -19.82 1.71
CA TRP A 448 2.44 -18.66 2.08
C TRP A 448 1.78 -17.36 1.62
N ALA A 449 1.48 -16.44 2.53
CA ALA A 449 0.79 -15.18 2.21
C ALA A 449 1.72 -13.99 1.99
N CYS A 450 2.90 -13.97 2.60
CA CYS A 450 3.80 -12.81 2.56
C CYS A 450 5.27 -13.24 2.45
N ALA A 451 6.02 -12.65 1.52
CA ALA A 451 7.46 -12.81 1.35
C ALA A 451 8.18 -11.46 1.39
N ASN A 452 9.30 -11.39 2.11
CA ASN A 452 10.09 -10.16 2.27
C ASN A 452 9.30 -8.98 2.87
N CYS A 453 8.36 -9.30 3.76
CA CYS A 453 7.48 -8.36 4.44
C CYS A 453 8.02 -7.94 5.81
N VAL A 454 7.66 -6.76 6.28
CA VAL A 454 8.24 -6.10 7.46
C VAL A 454 7.14 -5.56 8.36
N VAL A 455 7.24 -5.86 9.66
CA VAL A 455 6.62 -5.04 10.72
C VAL A 455 7.73 -4.20 11.36
N TRP A 456 7.61 -2.88 11.28
CA TRP A 456 8.59 -1.93 11.82
C TRP A 456 7.95 -1.04 12.87
N ASN A 457 8.52 -1.03 14.08
CA ASN A 457 8.16 -0.12 15.18
C ASN A 457 6.65 -0.04 15.50
N ALA A 458 5.95 -1.18 15.44
CA ALA A 458 4.49 -1.22 15.65
C ALA A 458 4.10 -1.23 17.14
N GLN A 459 3.01 -0.54 17.46
CA GLN A 459 2.39 -0.45 18.79
C GLN A 459 1.15 -1.34 18.85
N MET A 460 1.26 -2.51 19.47
CA MET A 460 0.23 -3.56 19.30
C MET A 460 -0.80 -3.61 20.43
N ASN A 461 -0.74 -2.72 21.43
CA ASN A 461 -1.64 -2.77 22.60
C ASN A 461 -1.70 -4.18 23.26
N GLY A 462 -0.56 -4.86 23.33
CA GLY A 462 -0.44 -6.22 23.85
C GLY A 462 -1.00 -7.33 22.94
N ALA A 463 -1.40 -7.00 21.71
CA ALA A 463 -1.86 -7.97 20.74
C ALA A 463 -0.71 -8.78 20.10
N LEU A 464 -1.08 -9.91 19.52
CA LEU A 464 -0.16 -10.84 18.89
C LEU A 464 0.14 -10.43 17.44
N VAL A 465 1.42 -10.33 17.14
CA VAL A 465 1.99 -10.34 15.78
C VAL A 465 2.55 -11.73 15.51
N ILE A 466 2.19 -12.33 14.38
CA ILE A 466 2.81 -13.55 13.88
C ILE A 466 3.67 -13.20 12.68
N VAL A 467 4.93 -13.60 12.71
CA VAL A 467 5.84 -13.50 11.57
C VAL A 467 6.50 -14.85 11.36
N GLU A 468 6.56 -15.30 10.12
CA GLU A 468 7.16 -16.56 9.72
C GLU A 468 8.16 -16.32 8.58
N LYS A 469 9.13 -17.22 8.41
CA LYS A 469 10.10 -17.21 7.31
C LYS A 469 9.64 -18.18 6.21
N PRO A 470 9.15 -17.67 5.06
CA PRO A 470 8.89 -18.52 3.91
C PRO A 470 10.22 -19.08 3.34
N PRO A 471 10.20 -20.21 2.63
CA PRO A 471 11.34 -20.65 1.84
C PRO A 471 11.78 -19.56 0.86
N THR A 472 13.08 -19.44 0.58
CA THR A 472 13.65 -18.46 -0.38
C THR A 472 13.37 -16.97 -0.07
N ALA A 473 12.82 -16.65 1.10
CA ALA A 473 12.48 -15.29 1.51
C ALA A 473 12.71 -15.07 3.00
N GLN A 474 12.61 -13.82 3.46
CA GLN A 474 12.79 -13.45 4.86
C GLN A 474 11.77 -12.40 5.28
N ASN A 475 10.85 -12.72 6.18
CA ASN A 475 10.02 -11.69 6.82
C ASN A 475 10.68 -11.18 8.11
N TYR A 476 10.32 -9.96 8.51
CA TYR A 476 10.96 -9.21 9.59
C TYR A 476 9.95 -8.65 10.59
N ALA A 477 10.26 -8.74 11.88
CA ALA A 477 9.61 -7.96 12.94
C ALA A 477 10.68 -7.21 13.74
N ILE A 478 10.68 -5.89 13.66
CA ILE A 478 11.73 -5.04 14.25
C ILE A 478 11.07 -3.95 15.11
N GLY A 479 11.38 -3.92 16.40
CA GLY A 479 10.88 -2.91 17.34
C GLY A 479 9.40 -2.98 17.68
N VAL A 480 8.77 -4.15 17.54
CA VAL A 480 7.36 -4.35 17.90
C VAL A 480 7.17 -4.21 19.42
N GLN A 481 6.25 -3.34 19.83
CA GLN A 481 5.77 -3.23 21.21
C GLN A 481 4.51 -4.09 21.37
N GLY A 482 4.66 -5.27 21.94
CA GLY A 482 3.62 -6.30 22.01
C GLY A 482 4.20 -7.71 22.01
N ALA A 483 3.34 -8.70 21.71
CA ALA A 483 3.77 -10.09 21.58
C ALA A 483 4.14 -10.39 20.12
N VAL A 484 5.27 -11.05 19.91
CA VAL A 484 5.70 -11.55 18.61
C VAL A 484 5.88 -13.06 18.71
N SER A 485 5.27 -13.80 17.80
CA SER A 485 5.39 -15.26 17.69
C SER A 485 5.88 -15.65 16.29
N ASN A 486 6.67 -16.72 16.23
CA ASN A 486 7.08 -17.39 15.00
C ASN A 486 6.29 -18.68 14.72
N ARG A 487 5.31 -18.99 15.57
CA ARG A 487 4.38 -20.10 15.41
C ARG A 487 3.12 -19.57 14.75
N GLY A 488 3.01 -19.79 13.45
CA GLY A 488 1.78 -19.54 12.70
C GLY A 488 0.72 -20.61 12.94
N PRO A 489 -0.43 -20.51 12.24
CA PRO A 489 -1.51 -21.49 12.37
C PRO A 489 -1.12 -22.89 11.90
N PHE A 490 -0.19 -22.99 10.93
CA PHE A 490 0.19 -24.25 10.29
C PHE A 490 1.65 -24.63 10.52
N LEU A 491 2.53 -23.64 10.60
CA LEU A 491 3.98 -23.85 10.60
C LEU A 491 4.64 -23.14 11.78
N THR A 492 5.89 -23.50 12.01
CA THR A 492 6.80 -22.74 12.88
C THR A 492 8.11 -22.62 12.16
N THR A 493 8.60 -21.40 12.01
CA THR A 493 9.80 -21.10 11.23
C THR A 493 10.69 -20.11 11.98
N ALA A 494 11.82 -19.70 11.40
CA ALA A 494 12.78 -18.80 12.03
C ALA A 494 12.85 -17.46 11.27
N PRO A 495 11.87 -16.54 11.46
CA PRO A 495 11.94 -15.18 10.91
C PRO A 495 13.02 -14.33 11.61
N HIS A 496 13.30 -13.15 11.08
CA HIS A 496 14.13 -12.16 11.77
C HIS A 496 13.24 -11.39 12.74
N VAL A 497 13.52 -11.52 14.04
CA VAL A 497 12.83 -10.78 15.10
C VAL A 497 13.87 -10.04 15.92
N GLU A 498 13.67 -8.74 16.07
CA GLU A 498 14.63 -7.87 16.74
C GLU A 498 13.93 -6.80 17.58
N GLY A 499 14.45 -6.60 18.80
CA GLY A 499 14.04 -5.47 19.63
C GLY A 499 12.59 -5.45 20.09
N THR A 500 11.93 -6.61 20.15
CA THR A 500 10.59 -6.73 20.74
C THR A 500 10.55 -6.13 22.14
N ASN A 501 9.59 -5.23 22.40
CA ASN A 501 9.41 -4.47 23.64
C ASN A 501 10.62 -3.60 24.06
N ARG A 502 11.52 -3.26 23.12
CA ARG A 502 12.55 -2.23 23.33
C ARG A 502 12.02 -0.90 22.80
N ALA A 503 11.85 0.08 23.67
CA ALA A 503 11.43 1.43 23.27
C ALA A 503 12.50 2.15 22.43
N ASP A 504 12.12 3.26 21.80
CA ASP A 504 13.05 4.19 21.15
C ASP A 504 13.84 3.59 19.98
N LEU A 505 13.20 2.78 19.12
CA LEU A 505 13.80 2.37 17.85
C LEU A 505 14.03 3.60 16.94
N SER A 506 15.26 3.75 16.47
CA SER A 506 15.69 4.74 15.48
C SER A 506 16.11 4.05 14.18
N PRO A 507 15.65 4.51 13.00
CA PRO A 507 14.63 5.53 12.81
C PRO A 507 13.23 5.05 13.27
N ARG A 508 12.36 5.99 13.66
CA ARG A 508 10.96 5.70 14.02
C ARG A 508 10.23 4.92 12.91
N SER A 509 10.51 5.28 11.66
CA SER A 509 9.88 4.71 10.48
C SER A 509 10.93 4.35 9.44
N LEU A 510 10.82 3.13 8.92
CA LEU A 510 11.68 2.64 7.84
C LEU A 510 11.37 3.38 6.53
N TYR A 511 10.09 3.51 6.17
CA TYR A 511 9.65 4.20 4.95
C TYR A 511 10.09 5.66 4.93
N LEU A 512 9.81 6.42 6.00
CA LEU A 512 10.13 7.85 6.03
C LEU A 512 11.63 8.10 5.98
N ARG A 513 12.44 7.24 6.62
CA ARG A 513 13.89 7.36 6.55
C ARG A 513 14.44 6.96 5.17
N GLN A 514 13.97 5.86 4.58
CA GLN A 514 14.31 5.48 3.20
C GLN A 514 13.97 6.60 2.21
N LEU A 515 12.79 7.19 2.40
CA LEU A 515 12.34 8.32 1.61
C LEU A 515 13.26 9.53 1.76
N ALA A 516 13.63 9.88 2.99
CA ALA A 516 14.57 10.97 3.24
C ALA A 516 15.93 10.71 2.58
N ASP A 517 16.48 9.49 2.68
CA ASP A 517 17.75 9.15 2.05
C ASP A 517 17.67 9.23 0.52
N ARG A 518 16.55 8.80 -0.09
CA ARG A 518 16.33 8.91 -1.54
C ARG A 518 16.25 10.37 -2.01
N LEU A 519 15.58 11.24 -1.25
CA LEU A 519 15.37 12.65 -1.62
C LEU A 519 16.58 13.53 -1.32
N ARG A 520 17.53 13.08 -0.50
CA ARG A 520 18.78 13.81 -0.25
C ARG A 520 19.62 13.92 -1.53
N PRO A 521 20.10 15.12 -1.87
CA PRO A 521 21.09 15.29 -2.93
C PRO A 521 22.28 14.36 -2.71
N VAL A 522 22.84 13.83 -3.79
CA VAL A 522 24.16 13.20 -3.74
C VAL A 522 25.15 14.34 -3.56
N GLU A 523 25.71 14.52 -2.36
CA GLU A 523 26.88 15.38 -2.18
C GLU A 523 27.98 14.82 -3.09
N ARG A 524 28.39 15.62 -4.08
CA ARG A 524 29.42 15.25 -5.06
C ARG A 524 30.82 15.57 -4.54
#